data_AF-A0A813H8W2-F1
#
_entry.id   AF-A0A813H8W2-F1
#
_cell.length_a   1.000
_cell.length_b   1.000
_cell.length_c   1.000
_cell.angle_alpha   90.00
_cell.angle_beta   90.00
_cell.angle_gamma   90.00
#
_symmetry.space_group_name_H-M   'P 1'
#
loop_
_entity.id
_entity.type
_entity.pdbx_description
1 polymer ?
#
loop_
_entity_poly.entity_id
_entity_poly.type
_entity_poly.pdbx_seq_one_letter_code
_entity_poly.pdbx_strand_id
1 'polypeptide(L)'
;ARSCAHLWEMAGRGGGGYVNGRYVANAGGGKGPFGGGGGGRGRDSTGRSVGWAGGGEGGEGKTWERKPGDEDVDLERKFDIDILQSGEGRVGYLFNMKPTRHYDEGGRTLTGMLLYFLQRDGRTFRCTFLYRPYFFVQAKRESLDSLRDILAQRFQNEGVHAEIVDKEDLAMEDHIIGRKRKMIKLSFPSTEGSNKAQSLDHGNSPKMPGTNCQKAIQLWSEKNEGANPEEAAVVKLLCLSPPIEKMDSSLNQLVNVRHLALSTNCIDKMISLPALKNIEILSLGRNMIKKISGLEEIGATLRELWISYNSISDLGGLSACTKLTTLFISNNKIK
;
A
#
# COMPACT_ATOMS: atom_id res chain seq x y z
N ALA A 1 -22.89 -47.89 7.08
CA ALA A 1 -21.64 -48.64 6.79
C ALA A 1 -21.05 -48.12 5.48
N ARG A 2 -19.76 -47.78 5.50
CA ARG A 2 -18.88 -47.32 4.39
C ARG A 2 -19.20 -45.92 3.85
N SER A 3 -18.26 -45.02 3.55
CA SER A 3 -16.82 -44.85 3.77
C SER A 3 -16.55 -43.50 3.10
N CYS A 4 -16.29 -42.43 3.85
CA CYS A 4 -15.81 -41.16 3.28
C CYS A 4 -14.30 -41.13 3.41
N ALA A 5 -13.60 -41.74 2.45
CA ALA A 5 -12.21 -41.42 2.16
C ALA A 5 -12.23 -40.35 1.06
N HIS A 6 -12.05 -39.08 1.44
CA HIS A 6 -11.60 -38.07 0.49
C HIS A 6 -10.12 -37.85 0.77
N LEU A 7 -9.30 -38.41 -0.11
CA LEU A 7 -7.92 -38.01 -0.32
C LEU A 7 -7.93 -36.52 -0.68
N TRP A 8 -7.23 -35.70 0.11
CA TRP A 8 -6.84 -34.37 -0.31
C TRP A 8 -5.40 -34.43 -0.81
N GLU A 9 -5.27 -34.50 -2.12
CA GLU A 9 -4.03 -34.26 -2.84
C GLU A 9 -4.07 -32.81 -3.32
N MET A 10 -3.47 -31.88 -2.56
CA MET A 10 -3.35 -30.49 -3.01
C MET A 10 -2.16 -30.35 -3.97
N ALA A 11 -2.41 -30.63 -5.24
CA ALA A 11 -1.59 -30.19 -6.35
C ALA A 11 -1.80 -28.66 -6.58
N GLY A 12 -1.11 -27.84 -5.78
CA GLY A 12 -0.99 -26.40 -6.02
C GLY A 12 0.22 -26.09 -6.90
N ARG A 13 0.01 -25.95 -8.21
CA ARG A 13 1.02 -25.38 -9.13
C ARG A 13 1.10 -23.86 -8.93
N GLY A 14 2.27 -23.38 -8.49
CA GLY A 14 2.74 -22.01 -8.71
C GLY A 14 2.67 -21.07 -7.51
N GLY A 15 3.84 -20.68 -6.98
CA GLY A 15 4.03 -19.62 -5.99
C GLY A 15 4.81 -20.11 -4.76
N GLY A 16 5.99 -19.55 -4.50
CA GLY A 16 6.91 -19.98 -3.44
C GLY A 16 6.27 -20.08 -2.05
N GLY A 17 6.75 -21.04 -1.26
CA GLY A 17 6.26 -21.34 0.08
C GLY A 17 7.19 -20.81 1.18
N TYR A 18 6.61 -20.48 2.32
CA TYR A 18 7.35 -20.16 3.54
C TYR A 18 7.50 -21.41 4.41
N VAL A 19 8.71 -21.68 4.89
CA VAL A 19 9.02 -22.80 5.79
C VAL A 19 9.78 -22.23 6.99
N ASN A 20 9.27 -22.44 8.20
CA ASN A 20 9.91 -22.02 9.46
C ASN A 20 10.40 -20.55 9.47
N GLY A 21 9.59 -19.62 8.94
CA GLY A 21 9.91 -18.19 8.95
C GLY A 21 10.83 -17.69 7.83
N ARG A 22 11.24 -18.55 6.87
CA ARG A 22 11.96 -18.10 5.66
C ARG A 22 11.15 -18.28 4.37
N TYR A 23 11.26 -17.29 3.49
CA TYR A 23 10.74 -17.35 2.12
C TYR A 23 11.61 -18.26 1.26
N VAL A 24 11.02 -19.29 0.66
CA VAL A 24 11.70 -20.09 -0.37
C VAL A 24 11.06 -19.75 -1.71
N ALA A 25 11.77 -18.94 -2.50
CA ALA A 25 11.42 -18.75 -3.90
C ALA A 25 11.70 -20.05 -4.66
N ASN A 26 10.71 -20.55 -5.39
CA ASN A 26 10.92 -21.67 -6.29
C ASN A 26 11.74 -21.16 -7.49
N ALA A 27 13.06 -21.39 -7.48
CA ALA A 27 13.87 -21.20 -8.68
C ALA A 27 13.43 -22.28 -9.67
N GLY A 28 12.75 -21.85 -10.75
CA GLY A 28 12.34 -22.73 -11.82
C GLY A 28 13.53 -23.54 -12.35
N GLY A 29 13.53 -24.84 -12.05
CA GLY A 29 14.44 -25.84 -12.59
C GLY A 29 13.69 -26.91 -13.37
N GLY A 30 12.60 -26.53 -14.05
CA GLY A 30 11.96 -27.41 -15.03
C GLY A 30 12.84 -27.48 -16.28
N LYS A 31 13.70 -28.49 -16.36
CA LYS A 31 14.34 -28.90 -17.61
C LYS A 31 13.24 -29.31 -18.59
N GLY A 32 12.95 -28.46 -19.57
CA GLY A 32 12.30 -28.89 -20.81
C GLY A 32 13.23 -29.82 -21.61
N PRO A 33 12.70 -30.64 -22.51
CA PRO A 33 13.45 -31.73 -23.17
C PRO A 33 14.36 -31.28 -24.33
N PHE A 34 14.79 -30.01 -24.40
CA PHE A 34 15.74 -29.54 -25.42
C PHE A 34 16.89 -28.75 -24.75
N GLY A 35 18.12 -29.17 -25.04
CA GLY A 35 19.34 -28.77 -24.33
C GLY A 35 20.08 -27.53 -24.85
N GLY A 36 21.20 -27.25 -24.14
CA GLY A 36 22.24 -26.25 -24.46
C GLY A 36 21.94 -24.88 -23.82
N GLY A 37 22.79 -24.22 -23.04
CA GLY A 37 24.21 -24.31 -22.70
C GLY A 37 24.65 -22.90 -22.28
N GLY A 38 25.52 -22.75 -21.27
CA GLY A 38 26.19 -21.47 -20.96
C GLY A 38 25.83 -20.81 -19.63
N GLY A 39 26.48 -21.25 -18.53
CA GLY A 39 26.50 -20.53 -17.26
C GLY A 39 27.64 -19.52 -17.23
N GLY A 40 27.31 -18.23 -17.29
CA GLY A 40 28.24 -17.13 -17.01
C GLY A 40 27.83 -16.40 -15.74
N ARG A 41 28.64 -16.50 -14.67
CA ARG A 41 28.46 -15.73 -13.42
C ARG A 41 29.12 -14.36 -13.60
N GLY A 42 28.33 -13.28 -13.66
CA GLY A 42 28.84 -11.90 -13.62
C GLY A 42 29.40 -11.55 -12.24
N ARG A 43 30.56 -10.89 -12.19
CA ARG A 43 31.21 -10.32 -10.99
C ARG A 43 30.98 -8.81 -10.95
N ASP A 44 30.95 -8.23 -9.75
CA ASP A 44 30.90 -6.77 -9.56
C ASP A 44 32.30 -6.13 -9.50
N SER A 45 32.32 -4.79 -9.50
CA SER A 45 33.51 -3.94 -9.59
C SER A 45 34.42 -3.96 -8.35
N THR A 46 34.11 -4.75 -7.33
CA THR A 46 34.95 -4.93 -6.14
C THR A 46 35.61 -6.31 -6.07
N GLY A 47 35.44 -7.13 -7.12
CA GLY A 47 36.08 -8.43 -7.23
C GLY A 47 35.41 -9.54 -6.40
N ARG A 48 34.27 -9.30 -5.76
CA ARG A 48 33.52 -10.35 -5.04
C ARG A 48 32.63 -11.15 -5.99
N SER A 49 32.64 -12.47 -5.82
CA SER A 49 31.68 -13.36 -6.48
C SER A 49 30.32 -13.28 -5.77
N VAL A 50 29.28 -12.86 -6.48
CA VAL A 50 27.90 -12.93 -5.99
C VAL A 50 27.38 -14.36 -6.20
N GLY A 51 27.79 -15.25 -5.29
CA GLY A 51 27.25 -16.61 -5.18
C GLY A 51 26.05 -16.60 -4.25
N TRP A 52 24.88 -16.98 -4.76
CA TRP A 52 23.76 -17.33 -3.90
C TRP A 52 24.16 -18.54 -3.05
N ALA A 53 24.04 -18.41 -1.73
CA ALA A 53 24.45 -19.43 -0.78
C ALA A 53 23.55 -20.68 -0.87
N GLY A 54 23.90 -21.56 -1.81
CA GLY A 54 23.53 -22.96 -1.83
C GLY A 54 24.81 -23.78 -1.86
N GLY A 55 25.34 -24.10 -0.68
CA GLY A 55 26.59 -24.82 -0.51
C GLY A 55 27.23 -24.45 0.82
N GLY A 56 26.82 -25.12 1.89
CA GLY A 56 27.39 -24.95 3.22
C GLY A 56 26.75 -25.92 4.19
N GLU A 57 27.54 -26.90 4.61
CA GLU A 57 27.25 -27.92 5.62
C GLU A 57 26.77 -27.32 6.95
N GLY A 58 25.95 -28.09 7.67
CA GLY A 58 25.83 -28.04 9.13
C GLY A 58 25.34 -26.73 9.75
N GLY A 59 24.02 -26.58 9.91
CA GLY A 59 23.42 -25.55 10.78
C GLY A 59 22.30 -26.16 11.60
N GLU A 60 22.54 -26.31 12.90
CA GLU A 60 21.67 -26.94 13.89
C GLU A 60 20.22 -26.45 13.86
N GLY A 61 19.29 -27.39 14.04
CA GLY A 61 17.85 -27.16 14.03
C GLY A 61 17.44 -26.13 15.09
N LYS A 62 16.86 -25.02 14.64
CA LYS A 62 16.17 -24.09 15.54
C LYS A 62 14.70 -24.50 15.66
N THR A 63 14.40 -25.13 16.80
CA THR A 63 13.06 -25.50 17.25
C THR A 63 12.32 -24.25 17.71
N TRP A 64 11.19 -23.94 17.08
CA TRP A 64 10.37 -22.78 17.44
C TRP A 64 9.42 -23.15 18.59
N GLU A 65 9.95 -23.19 19.81
CA GLU A 65 9.13 -23.32 21.01
C GLU A 65 8.52 -21.97 21.40
N ARG A 66 7.21 -21.95 21.67
CA ARG A 66 6.57 -20.83 22.40
C ARG A 66 7.26 -20.69 23.76
N LYS A 67 7.40 -19.46 24.27
CA LYS A 67 8.08 -19.21 25.55
C LYS A 67 7.37 -19.99 26.69
N PRO A 68 8.11 -20.61 27.63
CA PRO A 68 7.52 -21.25 28.81
C PRO A 68 6.61 -20.26 29.57
N GLY A 69 5.37 -20.68 29.89
CA GLY A 69 4.36 -19.85 30.57
C GLY A 69 3.11 -19.51 29.74
N ASP A 70 3.04 -19.94 28.47
CA ASP A 70 1.80 -19.93 27.68
C ASP A 70 0.91 -21.11 28.07
N GLU A 71 -0.32 -20.86 28.57
CA GLU A 71 -1.25 -21.92 29.03
C GLU A 71 -1.49 -23.04 28.00
N ASP A 72 -1.48 -22.71 26.71
CA ASP A 72 -1.62 -23.68 25.63
C ASP A 72 -0.42 -24.66 25.55
N VAL A 73 0.80 -24.21 25.87
CA VAL A 73 2.02 -25.04 25.83
C VAL A 73 1.98 -26.06 26.97
N ASP A 74 1.46 -25.65 28.13
CA ASP A 74 1.30 -26.53 29.29
C ASP A 74 0.22 -27.58 29.04
N LEU A 75 -0.88 -27.20 28.36
CA LEU A 75 -1.90 -28.14 27.92
C LEU A 75 -1.37 -29.11 26.86
N GLU A 76 -0.62 -28.63 25.87
CA GLU A 76 -0.03 -29.47 24.82
C GLU A 76 0.94 -30.52 25.40
N ARG A 77 1.74 -30.13 26.40
CA ARG A 77 2.59 -31.06 27.15
C ARG A 77 1.78 -32.03 28.00
N LYS A 78 0.71 -31.56 28.66
CA LYS A 78 -0.16 -32.40 29.50
C LYS A 78 -0.91 -33.47 28.69
N PHE A 79 -1.26 -33.17 27.44
CA PHE A 79 -1.98 -34.08 26.55
C PHE A 79 -1.09 -34.87 25.58
N ASP A 80 0.24 -34.81 25.75
CA ASP A 80 1.22 -35.53 24.91
C ASP A 80 1.03 -35.24 23.41
N ILE A 81 0.85 -33.95 23.08
CA ILE A 81 0.65 -33.50 21.70
C ILE A 81 2.02 -33.25 21.06
N ASP A 82 2.38 -34.13 20.13
CA ASP A 82 3.60 -33.99 19.34
C ASP A 82 3.58 -32.74 18.45
N ILE A 83 4.69 -32.02 18.36
CA ILE A 83 4.84 -30.90 17.42
C ILE A 83 5.53 -31.41 16.16
N LEU A 84 4.80 -31.40 15.04
CA LEU A 84 5.34 -31.80 13.74
C LEU A 84 6.46 -30.83 13.31
N GLN A 85 7.66 -31.37 13.09
CA GLN A 85 8.81 -30.60 12.64
C GLN A 85 8.80 -30.37 11.12
N SER A 86 9.60 -29.40 10.68
CA SER A 86 9.70 -29.07 9.26
C SER A 86 10.32 -30.21 8.44
N GLY A 87 9.67 -30.56 7.33
CA GLY A 87 10.08 -31.65 6.46
C GLY A 87 9.51 -33.01 6.86
N GLU A 88 8.84 -33.12 8.00
CA GLU A 88 8.10 -34.32 8.40
C GLU A 88 6.69 -34.33 7.79
N GLY A 89 6.28 -35.48 7.24
CA GLY A 89 4.91 -35.73 6.82
C GLY A 89 4.25 -36.76 7.74
N ARG A 90 3.07 -36.43 8.28
CA ARG A 90 2.25 -37.38 9.06
C ARG A 90 0.80 -37.33 8.57
N VAL A 91 0.14 -38.48 8.60
CA VAL A 91 -1.28 -38.61 8.28
C VAL A 91 -2.06 -38.70 9.60
N GLY A 92 -3.09 -37.86 9.74
CA GLY A 92 -3.97 -37.87 10.90
C GLY A 92 -5.33 -37.25 10.57
N TYR A 93 -6.29 -37.47 11.45
CA TYR A 93 -7.63 -36.90 11.39
C TYR A 93 -7.63 -35.55 12.11
N LEU A 94 -7.93 -34.48 11.39
CA LEU A 94 -8.05 -33.14 11.96
C LEU A 94 -9.26 -33.11 12.92
N PHE A 95 -9.02 -32.83 14.20
CA PHE A 95 -10.08 -32.77 15.20
C PHE A 95 -10.24 -31.40 15.86
N ASN A 96 -9.24 -30.51 15.75
CA ASN A 96 -9.33 -29.15 16.28
C ASN A 96 -8.46 -28.15 15.50
N MET A 97 -8.86 -26.88 15.50
CA MET A 97 -8.18 -25.76 14.85
C MET A 97 -8.24 -24.54 15.76
N LYS A 98 -7.10 -23.89 16.03
CA LYS A 98 -7.03 -22.67 16.84
C LYS A 98 -6.24 -21.56 16.14
N PRO A 99 -6.74 -20.31 16.09
CA PRO A 99 -5.94 -19.19 15.60
C PRO A 99 -4.75 -18.95 16.55
N THR A 100 -3.60 -18.60 15.98
CA THR A 100 -2.39 -18.30 16.76
C THR A 100 -1.60 -17.16 16.10
N ARG A 101 -0.68 -16.58 16.87
CA ARG A 101 0.21 -15.50 16.43
C ARG A 101 1.65 -15.96 16.53
N HIS A 102 2.40 -15.70 15.48
CA HIS A 102 3.84 -15.96 15.41
C HIS A 102 4.59 -14.66 15.17
N TYR A 103 5.92 -14.70 15.24
CA TYR A 103 6.77 -13.56 14.97
C TYR A 103 7.82 -13.94 13.94
N ASP A 104 8.10 -13.05 12.98
CA ASP A 104 9.22 -13.21 12.05
C ASP A 104 10.57 -12.84 12.69
N GLU A 105 11.68 -13.06 11.97
CA GLU A 105 13.03 -12.69 12.42
C GLU A 105 13.19 -11.18 12.70
N GLY A 106 12.33 -10.35 12.09
CA GLY A 106 12.26 -8.90 12.30
C GLY A 106 11.29 -8.48 13.40
N GLY A 107 10.73 -9.43 14.17
CA GLY A 107 9.78 -9.17 15.25
C GLY A 107 8.37 -8.81 14.81
N ARG A 108 8.03 -8.94 13.52
CA ARG A 108 6.68 -8.65 13.00
C ARG A 108 5.75 -9.81 13.29
N THR A 109 4.53 -9.47 13.73
CA THR A 109 3.50 -10.47 13.99
C THR A 109 3.02 -11.12 12.70
N LEU A 110 2.94 -12.44 12.71
CA LEU A 110 2.39 -13.29 11.65
C LEU A 110 1.12 -13.97 12.15
N THR A 111 0.10 -14.08 11.31
CA THR A 111 -1.08 -14.87 11.61
C THR A 111 -0.86 -16.33 11.23
N GLY A 112 -1.22 -17.21 12.15
CA GLY A 112 -1.20 -18.66 11.94
C GLY A 112 -2.42 -19.36 12.49
N MET A 113 -2.45 -20.66 12.27
CA MET A 113 -3.45 -21.58 12.77
C MET A 113 -2.76 -22.84 13.26
N LEU A 114 -3.06 -23.23 14.50
CA LEU A 114 -2.70 -24.53 15.04
C LEU A 114 -3.74 -25.54 14.57
N LEU A 115 -3.27 -26.61 13.94
CA LEU A 115 -4.09 -27.71 13.46
C LEU A 115 -3.73 -28.94 14.28
N TYR A 116 -4.73 -29.54 14.95
CA TYR A 116 -4.53 -30.70 15.83
C TYR A 116 -5.10 -31.96 15.19
N PHE A 117 -4.29 -33.01 15.16
CA PHE A 117 -4.58 -34.26 14.47
C PHE A 117 -4.49 -35.46 15.41
N LEU A 118 -5.37 -36.43 15.18
CA LEU A 118 -5.36 -37.74 15.83
C LEU A 118 -4.90 -38.79 14.82
N GLN A 119 -3.93 -39.61 15.20
CA GLN A 119 -3.43 -40.72 14.39
C GLN A 119 -4.21 -42.02 14.68
N ARG A 120 -4.07 -43.01 13.79
CA ARG A 120 -4.77 -44.31 13.94
C ARG A 120 -4.31 -45.11 15.16
N ASP A 121 -3.09 -44.87 15.63
CA ASP A 121 -2.49 -45.48 16.82
C ASP A 121 -2.90 -44.77 18.12
N GLY A 122 -3.77 -43.75 18.04
CA GLY A 122 -4.25 -42.98 19.19
C GLY A 122 -3.32 -41.83 19.60
N ARG A 123 -2.16 -41.67 18.95
CA ARG A 123 -1.27 -40.53 19.20
C ARG A 123 -1.81 -39.25 18.60
N THR A 124 -1.47 -38.13 19.21
CA THR A 124 -1.86 -36.81 18.74
C THR A 124 -0.65 -35.99 18.33
N PHE A 125 -0.79 -35.24 17.25
CA PHE A 125 0.21 -34.26 16.85
C PHE A 125 -0.47 -32.97 16.40
N ARG A 126 0.29 -31.88 16.39
CA ARG A 126 -0.12 -30.62 15.79
C ARG A 126 0.87 -30.13 14.75
N CYS A 127 0.38 -29.33 13.83
CA CYS A 127 1.21 -28.50 12.97
C CYS A 127 0.72 -27.06 12.95
N THR A 128 1.63 -26.14 12.62
CA THR A 128 1.31 -24.73 12.46
C THR A 128 1.17 -24.39 10.98
N PHE A 129 0.01 -23.87 10.60
CA PHE A 129 -0.24 -23.33 9.27
C PHE A 129 -0.22 -21.80 9.31
N LEU A 130 0.80 -21.18 8.71
CA LEU A 130 0.89 -19.72 8.58
C LEU A 130 0.17 -19.28 7.30
N TYR A 131 -0.61 -18.21 7.40
CA TYR A 131 -1.29 -17.64 6.24
C TYR A 131 -1.32 -16.12 6.31
N ARG A 132 -1.46 -15.50 5.14
CA ARG A 132 -1.63 -14.06 5.01
C ARG A 132 -3.12 -13.72 4.89
N PRO A 133 -3.77 -13.15 5.91
CA PRO A 133 -5.13 -12.65 5.75
C PRO A 133 -5.19 -11.66 4.59
N TYR A 134 -6.25 -11.75 3.79
CA TYR A 134 -6.41 -10.92 2.60
C TYR A 134 -7.85 -10.49 2.40
N PHE A 135 -8.03 -9.40 1.67
CA PHE A 135 -9.32 -8.97 1.14
C PHE A 135 -9.16 -8.39 -0.26
N PHE A 136 -10.30 -8.23 -0.96
CA PHE A 136 -10.33 -7.71 -2.32
C PHE A 136 -10.88 -6.29 -2.34
N VAL A 137 -10.28 -5.45 -3.17
CA VAL A 137 -10.75 -4.09 -3.46
C VAL A 137 -11.21 -4.05 -4.91
N GLN A 138 -12.46 -3.63 -5.11
CA GLN A 138 -13.05 -3.40 -6.42
C GLN A 138 -12.95 -1.92 -6.78
N ALA A 139 -12.32 -1.62 -7.92
CA ALA A 139 -12.30 -0.26 -8.47
C ALA A 139 -13.48 -0.05 -9.42
N LYS A 140 -14.16 1.10 -9.35
CA LYS A 140 -15.30 1.41 -10.22
C LYS A 140 -14.89 1.88 -11.62
N ARG A 141 -13.86 2.72 -11.76
CA ARG A 141 -13.51 3.36 -13.06
C ARG A 141 -12.03 3.75 -13.26
N GLU A 142 -11.12 3.41 -12.35
CA GLU A 142 -9.72 3.87 -12.41
C GLU A 142 -8.72 2.79 -12.86
N SER A 143 -7.54 3.24 -13.28
CA SER A 143 -6.37 2.39 -13.56
C SER A 143 -6.03 1.56 -12.33
N LEU A 144 -6.23 0.24 -12.42
CA LEU A 144 -5.98 -0.70 -11.34
C LEU A 144 -4.51 -0.71 -10.88
N ASP A 145 -3.58 -0.46 -11.80
CA ASP A 145 -2.15 -0.39 -11.49
C ASP A 145 -1.84 0.79 -10.57
N SER A 146 -2.35 1.98 -10.90
CA SER A 146 -2.15 3.17 -10.07
C SER A 146 -2.77 3.00 -8.69
N LEU A 147 -3.97 2.40 -8.61
CA LEU A 147 -4.64 2.14 -7.34
C LEU A 147 -3.90 1.08 -6.50
N ARG A 148 -3.38 0.03 -7.14
CA ARG A 148 -2.54 -0.98 -6.49
C ARG A 148 -1.33 -0.33 -5.84
N ASP A 149 -0.63 0.54 -6.57
CA ASP A 149 0.59 1.19 -6.09
C ASP A 149 0.31 2.13 -4.91
N ILE A 150 -0.80 2.88 -4.99
CA ILE A 150 -1.26 3.74 -3.88
C ILE A 150 -1.58 2.91 -2.63
N LEU A 151 -2.29 1.78 -2.78
CA LEU A 151 -2.63 0.90 -1.66
C LEU A 151 -1.38 0.22 -1.08
N ALA A 152 -0.44 -0.19 -1.93
CA ALA A 152 0.84 -0.74 -1.50
C ALA A 152 1.66 0.27 -0.68
N GLN A 153 1.72 1.52 -1.14
CA GLN A 153 2.40 2.61 -0.43
C GLN A 153 1.68 2.96 0.87
N ARG A 154 0.34 3.00 0.87
CA ARG A 154 -0.46 3.36 2.04
C ARG A 154 -0.28 2.41 3.20
N PHE A 155 -0.20 1.10 2.93
CA PHE A 155 -0.09 0.06 3.95
C PHE A 155 1.31 -0.58 3.99
N GLN A 156 2.33 0.14 3.55
CA GLN A 156 3.71 -0.34 3.53
C GLN A 156 4.22 -0.69 4.94
N ASN A 157 3.81 0.07 5.96
CA ASN A 157 4.18 -0.16 7.36
C ASN A 157 3.54 -1.43 7.92
N GLU A 158 2.34 -1.77 7.46
CA GLU A 158 1.64 -3.01 7.79
C GLU A 158 2.18 -4.22 7.00
N GLY A 159 3.16 -4.02 6.11
CA GLY A 159 3.78 -5.08 5.32
C GLY A 159 2.84 -5.67 4.25
N VAL A 160 1.92 -4.86 3.72
CA VAL A 160 0.96 -5.30 2.72
C VAL A 160 1.66 -5.82 1.45
N HIS A 161 1.09 -6.86 0.86
CA HIS A 161 1.38 -7.28 -0.50
C HIS A 161 0.14 -7.07 -1.36
N ALA A 162 0.24 -6.17 -2.33
CA ALA A 162 -0.84 -5.82 -3.25
C ALA A 162 -0.60 -6.45 -4.62
N GLU A 163 -1.56 -7.22 -5.12
CA GLU A 163 -1.52 -7.85 -6.44
C GLU A 163 -2.86 -7.68 -7.17
N ILE A 164 -2.82 -7.59 -8.51
CA ILE A 164 -4.03 -7.58 -9.33
C ILE A 164 -4.34 -9.03 -9.71
N VAL A 165 -5.57 -9.47 -9.43
CA VAL A 165 -6.02 -10.83 -9.67
C VAL A 165 -7.32 -10.86 -10.45
N ASP A 166 -7.44 -11.85 -11.33
CA ASP A 166 -8.68 -12.16 -12.02
C ASP A 166 -9.55 -13.06 -11.15
N LYS A 167 -10.78 -12.64 -10.90
CA LYS A 167 -11.76 -13.35 -10.06
C LYS A 167 -13.08 -13.52 -10.79
N GLU A 168 -13.71 -14.65 -10.56
CA GLU A 168 -15.06 -14.90 -11.05
C GLU A 168 -16.04 -14.07 -10.23
N ASP A 169 -16.86 -13.29 -10.93
CA ASP A 169 -17.91 -12.47 -10.33
C ASP A 169 -19.22 -12.84 -11.01
N LEU A 170 -20.00 -13.69 -10.34
CA LEU A 170 -21.30 -14.18 -10.82
C LEU A 170 -22.34 -13.06 -10.97
N ALA A 171 -22.10 -11.87 -10.41
CA ALA A 171 -22.98 -10.72 -10.56
C ALA A 171 -22.69 -9.91 -11.85
N MET A 172 -21.63 -10.22 -12.60
CA MET A 172 -21.43 -9.62 -13.92
C MET A 172 -22.39 -10.21 -14.93
N GLU A 173 -23.01 -9.38 -15.76
CA GLU A 173 -23.92 -9.84 -16.83
C GLU A 173 -23.25 -10.88 -17.77
N ASP A 174 -21.95 -10.75 -18.00
CA ASP A 174 -21.18 -11.62 -18.89
C ASP A 174 -20.42 -12.77 -18.19
N HIS A 175 -20.71 -13.12 -16.94
CA HIS A 175 -19.95 -14.14 -16.21
C HIS A 175 -20.00 -15.53 -16.86
N ILE A 176 -21.09 -15.82 -17.59
CA ILE A 176 -21.39 -17.11 -18.20
C ILE A 176 -20.48 -17.44 -19.39
N ILE A 177 -19.89 -16.41 -20.02
CA ILE A 177 -18.90 -16.58 -21.11
C ILE A 177 -17.45 -16.67 -20.58
N GLY A 178 -17.26 -16.85 -19.27
CA GLY A 178 -15.95 -17.01 -18.63
C GLY A 178 -15.20 -15.70 -18.40
N ARG A 179 -15.86 -14.54 -18.53
CA ARG A 179 -15.25 -13.24 -18.19
C ARG A 179 -15.03 -13.14 -16.69
N LYS A 180 -13.80 -12.80 -16.31
CA LYS A 180 -13.38 -12.56 -14.92
C LYS A 180 -13.25 -11.07 -14.66
N ARG A 181 -13.56 -10.66 -13.42
CA ARG A 181 -13.35 -9.29 -12.94
C ARG A 181 -11.92 -9.15 -12.41
N LYS A 182 -11.24 -8.10 -12.82
CA LYS A 182 -9.97 -7.69 -12.20
C LYS A 182 -10.23 -7.00 -10.87
N MET A 183 -9.60 -7.51 -9.81
CA MET A 183 -9.66 -6.94 -8.47
C MET A 183 -8.25 -6.82 -7.88
N ILE A 184 -8.08 -5.92 -6.91
CA ILE A 184 -6.81 -5.81 -6.17
C ILE A 184 -6.92 -6.67 -4.92
N LYS A 185 -6.04 -7.64 -4.77
CA LYS A 185 -5.92 -8.44 -3.56
C LYS A 185 -4.85 -7.83 -2.66
N LEU A 186 -5.25 -7.42 -1.46
CA LEU A 186 -4.34 -6.95 -0.42
C LEU A 186 -4.13 -8.06 0.59
N SER A 187 -2.89 -8.52 0.75
CA SER A 187 -2.51 -9.59 1.68
C SER A 187 -1.61 -9.04 2.78
N PHE A 188 -1.92 -9.36 4.04
CA PHE A 188 -1.24 -8.83 5.22
C PHE A 188 -0.50 -9.93 5.97
N PRO A 189 0.60 -9.63 6.67
CA PRO A 189 1.26 -10.60 7.56
C PRO A 189 0.40 -10.96 8.78
N SER A 190 -0.42 -10.02 9.28
CA SER A 190 -1.25 -10.21 10.48
C SER A 190 -2.72 -9.83 10.28
N THR A 191 -3.61 -10.45 11.06
CA THR A 191 -5.03 -10.11 11.12
C THR A 191 -5.26 -8.71 11.67
N GLU A 192 -4.39 -8.22 12.56
CA GLU A 192 -4.45 -6.84 13.05
C GLU A 192 -4.17 -5.83 11.94
N GLY A 193 -3.15 -6.08 11.12
CA GLY A 193 -2.84 -5.25 9.95
C GLY A 193 -3.99 -5.23 8.94
N SER A 194 -4.57 -6.40 8.66
CA SER A 194 -5.76 -6.52 7.79
C SER A 194 -6.98 -5.79 8.36
N ASN A 195 -7.29 -5.97 9.64
CA ASN A 195 -8.45 -5.35 10.29
C ASN A 195 -8.29 -3.83 10.35
N LYS A 196 -7.08 -3.33 10.64
CA LYS A 196 -6.76 -1.91 10.60
C LYS A 196 -6.99 -1.33 9.20
N ALA A 197 -6.58 -2.04 8.15
CA ALA A 197 -6.82 -1.63 6.77
C ALA A 197 -8.31 -1.61 6.40
N GLN A 198 -9.11 -2.53 6.93
CA GLN A 198 -10.57 -2.58 6.69
C GLN A 198 -11.36 -1.56 7.52
N SER A 199 -10.95 -1.29 8.76
CA SER A 199 -11.60 -0.29 9.64
C SER A 199 -11.37 1.14 9.14
N LEU A 200 -10.30 1.36 8.37
CA LEU A 200 -10.03 2.63 7.72
C LEU A 200 -11.05 3.00 6.61
N ASP A 201 -11.91 2.06 6.19
CA ASP A 201 -12.93 2.26 5.15
C ASP A 201 -14.34 2.54 5.75
N HIS A 202 -14.58 2.15 7.01
CA HIS A 202 -15.89 2.23 7.66
C HIS A 202 -16.03 3.47 8.56
N GLY A 203 -16.00 4.66 7.95
CA GLY A 203 -16.62 5.86 8.53
C GLY A 203 -15.82 6.66 9.59
N ASN A 204 -14.60 6.25 9.94
CA ASN A 204 -13.72 7.09 10.77
C ASN A 204 -12.23 6.90 10.42
N SER A 205 -11.90 7.05 9.13
CA SER A 205 -10.53 7.07 8.66
C SER A 205 -9.75 8.23 9.31
N PRO A 206 -8.57 8.02 9.93
CA PRO A 206 -7.51 9.01 9.79
C PRO A 206 -7.32 9.22 8.29
N LYS A 207 -7.79 10.37 7.82
CA LYS A 207 -7.42 10.87 6.49
C LYS A 207 -5.93 10.68 6.36
N MET A 208 -5.47 10.11 5.24
CA MET A 208 -4.06 10.21 4.85
C MET A 208 -3.65 11.66 5.13
N PRO A 209 -2.54 11.94 5.84
CA PRO A 209 -2.08 13.31 5.89
C PRO A 209 -1.89 13.72 4.43
N GLY A 210 -2.73 14.66 3.98
CA GLY A 210 -2.66 15.17 2.62
C GLY A 210 -1.21 15.56 2.32
N THR A 211 -0.80 15.48 1.06
CA THR A 211 0.55 15.94 0.69
C THR A 211 0.70 17.37 1.20
N ASN A 212 1.63 17.61 2.12
CA ASN A 212 1.90 18.97 2.60
C ASN A 212 2.55 19.77 1.46
N CYS A 213 2.48 21.10 1.52
CA CYS A 213 3.01 21.91 0.41
C CYS A 213 4.53 21.68 0.25
N GLN A 214 5.25 21.42 1.34
CA GLN A 214 6.68 21.10 1.30
C GLN A 214 6.99 19.85 0.46
N LYS A 215 6.29 18.73 0.70
CA LYS A 215 6.46 17.49 -0.08
C LYS A 215 5.98 17.66 -1.52
N ALA A 216 4.93 18.45 -1.74
CA ALA A 216 4.47 18.79 -3.09
C ALA A 216 5.56 19.53 -3.89
N ILE A 217 6.23 20.51 -3.26
CA ILE A 217 7.34 21.25 -3.85
C ILE A 217 8.53 20.31 -4.13
N GLN A 218 8.86 19.41 -3.19
CA GLN A 218 9.92 18.44 -3.38
C GLN A 218 9.64 17.51 -4.58
N LEU A 219 8.44 16.92 -4.65
CA LEU A 219 8.03 16.08 -5.78
C LEU A 219 8.02 16.84 -7.11
N TRP A 220 7.68 18.13 -7.07
CA TRP A 220 7.78 18.99 -8.24
C TRP A 220 9.25 19.20 -8.64
N SER A 221 10.15 19.48 -7.71
CA SER A 221 11.58 19.65 -7.98
C SER A 221 12.19 18.36 -8.58
N GLU A 222 11.88 17.20 -8.00
CA GLU A 222 12.31 15.89 -8.53
C GLU A 222 11.83 15.64 -9.97
N LYS A 223 10.60 16.04 -10.30
CA LYS A 223 10.05 15.94 -11.67
C LYS A 223 10.67 16.93 -12.66
N ASN A 224 11.27 18.02 -12.17
CA ASN A 224 11.91 19.05 -12.98
C ASN A 224 13.44 19.02 -12.79
N GLU A 225 14.03 17.82 -12.76
CA GLU A 225 15.50 17.60 -12.75
C GLU A 225 16.22 18.26 -11.55
N GLY A 226 15.55 18.41 -10.41
CA GLY A 226 16.11 19.05 -9.23
C GLY A 226 16.13 20.57 -9.30
N ALA A 227 15.27 21.18 -10.15
CA ALA A 227 15.14 22.62 -10.25
C ALA A 227 14.91 23.26 -8.87
N ASN A 228 15.60 24.38 -8.62
CA ASN A 228 15.49 25.13 -7.38
C ASN A 228 14.11 25.81 -7.29
N PRO A 229 13.28 25.52 -6.26
CA PRO A 229 11.97 26.13 -6.10
C PRO A 229 12.01 27.67 -5.95
N GLU A 230 13.11 28.22 -5.43
CA GLU A 230 13.26 29.67 -5.20
C GLU A 230 13.42 30.46 -6.51
N GLU A 231 14.00 29.84 -7.54
CA GLU A 231 14.28 30.46 -8.85
C GLU A 231 13.19 30.15 -9.88
N ALA A 232 12.29 29.22 -9.56
CA ALA A 232 11.27 28.73 -10.47
C ALA A 232 10.22 29.79 -10.81
N ALA A 233 10.16 30.21 -12.06
CA ALA A 233 9.13 31.14 -12.53
C ALA A 233 7.73 30.49 -12.61
N VAL A 234 7.64 29.18 -12.81
CA VAL A 234 6.38 28.45 -12.98
C VAL A 234 6.39 27.17 -12.15
N VAL A 235 5.46 27.05 -11.20
CA VAL A 235 5.33 25.89 -10.32
C VAL A 235 3.93 25.32 -10.43
N LYS A 236 3.83 24.07 -10.90
CA LYS A 236 2.57 23.37 -11.15
C LYS A 236 2.43 22.17 -10.22
N LEU A 237 1.69 22.37 -9.14
CA LEU A 237 1.33 21.38 -8.11
C LEU A 237 -0.07 20.83 -8.37
N LEU A 238 -0.25 20.24 -9.56
CA LEU A 238 -1.54 19.78 -10.07
C LEU A 238 -1.71 18.26 -9.86
N CYS A 239 -2.93 17.83 -9.53
CA CYS A 239 -3.33 16.42 -9.46
C CYS A 239 -2.42 15.55 -8.58
N LEU A 240 -2.08 16.04 -7.38
CA LEU A 240 -1.25 15.29 -6.44
C LEU A 240 -2.03 14.14 -5.82
N SER A 241 -1.36 12.99 -5.62
CA SER A 241 -1.91 11.81 -4.94
C SER A 241 -0.95 11.43 -3.80
N PRO A 242 -1.33 11.59 -2.51
CA PRO A 242 -2.58 12.19 -2.02
C PRO A 242 -2.66 13.72 -2.29
N PRO A 243 -3.87 14.31 -2.39
CA PRO A 243 -4.04 15.73 -2.68
C PRO A 243 -3.59 16.63 -1.53
N ILE A 244 -3.32 17.91 -1.83
CA ILE A 244 -3.09 18.93 -0.79
C ILE A 244 -4.43 19.29 -0.17
N GLU A 245 -4.59 19.05 1.14
CA GLU A 245 -5.81 19.44 1.87
C GLU A 245 -5.73 20.85 2.46
N LYS A 246 -4.53 21.29 2.85
CA LYS A 246 -4.31 22.57 3.52
C LYS A 246 -3.07 23.23 2.94
N MET A 247 -3.20 24.50 2.57
CA MET A 247 -2.05 25.32 2.24
C MET A 247 -1.25 25.62 3.51
N ASP A 248 0.08 25.61 3.41
CA ASP A 248 0.99 25.94 4.49
C ASP A 248 2.07 26.94 4.05
N SER A 249 2.81 27.50 5.01
CA SER A 249 3.82 28.53 4.78
C SER A 249 5.01 28.08 3.95
N SER A 250 5.16 26.79 3.64
CA SER A 250 6.25 26.29 2.78
C SER A 250 6.16 26.86 1.37
N LEU A 251 4.96 27.27 0.92
CA LEU A 251 4.79 27.97 -0.36
C LEU A 251 5.57 29.30 -0.42
N ASN A 252 5.92 29.91 0.71
CA ASN A 252 6.70 31.15 0.74
C ASN A 252 8.15 30.99 0.28
N GLN A 253 8.63 29.76 0.06
CA GLN A 253 9.94 29.51 -0.55
C GLN A 253 9.97 29.89 -2.04
N LEU A 254 8.81 30.00 -2.71
CA LEU A 254 8.71 30.24 -4.15
C LEU A 254 8.86 31.72 -4.52
N VAL A 255 9.91 32.39 -4.05
CA VAL A 255 10.08 33.86 -4.11
C VAL A 255 9.99 34.47 -5.52
N ASN A 256 10.44 33.75 -6.56
CA ASN A 256 10.42 34.21 -7.95
C ASN A 256 9.25 33.66 -8.79
N VAL A 257 8.29 32.98 -8.17
CA VAL A 257 7.19 32.38 -8.92
C VAL A 257 6.29 33.45 -9.53
N ARG A 258 6.07 33.34 -10.84
CA ARG A 258 5.10 34.15 -11.60
C ARG A 258 3.78 33.41 -11.79
N HIS A 259 3.82 32.10 -11.95
CA HIS A 259 2.65 31.25 -12.10
C HIS A 259 2.67 30.09 -11.11
N LEU A 260 1.76 30.14 -10.13
CA LEU A 260 1.53 29.05 -9.17
C LEU A 260 0.22 28.34 -9.48
N ALA A 261 0.30 27.05 -9.82
CA ALA A 261 -0.87 26.24 -10.09
C ALA A 261 -1.07 25.16 -9.02
N LEU A 262 -2.15 25.26 -8.27
CA LEU A 262 -2.59 24.39 -7.17
C LEU A 262 -3.97 23.76 -7.48
N SER A 263 -4.36 23.72 -8.74
CA SER A 263 -5.67 23.23 -9.17
C SER A 263 -5.79 21.71 -9.06
N THR A 264 -7.02 21.22 -8.86
CA THR A 264 -7.33 19.78 -8.68
C THR A 264 -6.66 19.21 -7.42
N ASN A 265 -6.86 19.89 -6.29
CA ASN A 265 -6.47 19.44 -4.95
C ASN A 265 -7.72 19.50 -4.03
N CYS A 266 -7.53 19.35 -2.72
CA CYS A 266 -8.60 19.37 -1.72
C CYS A 266 -8.50 20.58 -0.77
N ILE A 267 -7.95 21.71 -1.26
CA ILE A 267 -7.67 22.88 -0.43
C ILE A 267 -8.97 23.52 0.04
N ASP A 268 -9.15 23.67 1.35
CA ASP A 268 -10.35 24.25 1.96
C ASP A 268 -10.24 25.76 2.27
N LYS A 269 -9.02 26.23 2.52
CA LYS A 269 -8.72 27.61 2.92
C LYS A 269 -7.46 28.13 2.23
N MET A 270 -7.55 29.38 1.78
CA MET A 270 -6.40 30.16 1.30
C MET A 270 -5.64 30.75 2.50
N ILE A 271 -4.33 30.88 2.36
CA ILE A 271 -3.43 31.54 3.33
C ILE A 271 -2.79 32.77 2.70
N SER A 272 -2.28 33.67 3.54
CA SER A 272 -1.45 34.79 3.06
C SER A 272 -0.07 34.28 2.62
N LEU A 273 0.42 34.81 1.50
CA LEU A 273 1.67 34.40 0.83
C LEU A 273 2.60 35.61 0.63
N PRO A 274 3.11 36.24 1.71
CA PRO A 274 3.82 37.52 1.65
C PRO A 274 5.14 37.46 0.86
N ALA A 275 5.73 36.28 0.69
CA ALA A 275 6.99 36.11 -0.01
C ALA A 275 6.84 36.12 -1.55
N LEU A 276 5.62 35.89 -2.08
CA LEU A 276 5.37 35.74 -3.52
C LEU A 276 5.18 37.09 -4.22
N LYS A 277 6.17 37.96 -4.11
CA LYS A 277 6.09 39.35 -4.61
C LYS A 277 5.99 39.48 -6.13
N ASN A 278 6.29 38.42 -6.87
CA ASN A 278 6.32 38.43 -8.33
C ASN A 278 5.17 37.62 -8.97
N ILE A 279 4.18 37.18 -8.18
CA ILE A 279 3.09 36.34 -8.69
C ILE A 279 2.16 37.13 -9.62
N GLU A 280 1.90 36.57 -10.80
CA GLU A 280 1.00 37.12 -11.81
C GLU A 280 -0.23 36.23 -12.00
N ILE A 281 -0.07 34.91 -11.94
CA ILE A 281 -1.13 33.92 -12.17
C ILE A 281 -1.23 32.98 -10.97
N LEU A 282 -2.41 32.93 -10.35
CA LEU A 282 -2.74 32.00 -9.27
C LEU A 282 -3.90 31.08 -9.67
N SER A 283 -3.60 29.79 -9.82
CA SER A 283 -4.58 28.79 -10.26
C SER A 283 -4.99 27.85 -9.14
N LEU A 284 -6.17 28.07 -8.57
CA LEU A 284 -6.79 27.34 -7.47
C LEU A 284 -8.10 26.64 -7.88
N GLY A 285 -8.30 26.35 -9.17
CA GLY A 285 -9.51 25.70 -9.66
C GLY A 285 -9.67 24.25 -9.15
N ARG A 286 -10.92 23.75 -9.06
CA ARG A 286 -11.24 22.39 -8.56
C ARG A 286 -10.62 22.13 -7.18
N ASN A 287 -10.99 22.96 -6.21
CA ASN A 287 -10.64 22.82 -4.79
C ASN A 287 -11.94 22.94 -3.94
N MET A 288 -11.81 23.01 -2.61
CA MET A 288 -12.92 23.11 -1.67
C MET A 288 -12.98 24.49 -0.98
N ILE A 289 -12.47 25.53 -1.64
CA ILE A 289 -12.35 26.89 -1.07
C ILE A 289 -13.74 27.49 -0.86
N LYS A 290 -13.99 28.02 0.34
CA LYS A 290 -15.29 28.63 0.71
C LYS A 290 -15.30 30.16 0.70
N LYS A 291 -14.13 30.79 0.85
CA LYS A 291 -13.97 32.24 0.90
C LYS A 291 -12.63 32.65 0.29
N ILE A 292 -12.62 33.77 -0.41
CA ILE A 292 -11.39 34.39 -0.93
C ILE A 292 -10.74 35.17 0.22
N SER A 293 -9.51 34.80 0.60
CA SER A 293 -8.77 35.45 1.69
C SER A 293 -7.26 35.31 1.48
N GLY A 294 -6.45 36.17 2.11
CA GLY A 294 -4.98 36.10 2.02
C GLY A 294 -4.40 36.65 0.73
N LEU A 295 -5.16 37.47 -0.02
CA LEU A 295 -4.70 38.15 -1.24
C LEU A 295 -4.13 39.55 -0.99
N GLU A 296 -4.10 40.03 0.26
CA GLU A 296 -3.71 41.41 0.62
C GLU A 296 -2.28 41.74 0.16
N GLU A 297 -1.34 40.83 0.40
CA GLU A 297 0.09 41.03 0.09
C GLU A 297 0.42 40.82 -1.39
N ILE A 298 -0.34 39.97 -2.10
CA ILE A 298 -0.08 39.62 -3.52
C ILE A 298 -1.02 40.34 -4.50
N GLY A 299 -2.02 41.07 -4.01
CA GLY A 299 -3.05 41.68 -4.83
C GLY A 299 -2.51 42.76 -5.78
N ALA A 300 -1.42 43.44 -5.42
CA ALA A 300 -0.80 44.47 -6.25
C ALA A 300 -0.07 43.93 -7.50
N THR A 301 0.16 42.62 -7.58
CA THR A 301 0.91 41.97 -8.68
C THR A 301 0.08 40.96 -9.46
N LEU A 302 -0.95 40.38 -8.83
CA LEU A 302 -1.81 39.38 -9.45
C LEU A 302 -2.60 39.93 -10.65
N ARG A 303 -2.45 39.28 -11.81
CA ARG A 303 -3.14 39.61 -13.07
C ARG A 303 -4.26 38.63 -13.40
N GLU A 304 -4.07 37.36 -13.04
CA GLU A 304 -5.04 36.29 -13.29
C GLU A 304 -5.31 35.46 -12.03
N LEU A 305 -6.59 35.26 -11.73
CA LEU A 305 -7.03 34.41 -10.61
C LEU A 305 -8.00 33.36 -11.11
N TRP A 306 -7.63 32.09 -11.00
CA TRP A 306 -8.46 30.97 -11.45
C TRP A 306 -8.98 30.22 -10.22
N ILE A 307 -10.25 30.40 -9.89
CA ILE A 307 -10.92 29.84 -8.70
C ILE A 307 -12.22 29.11 -9.06
N SER A 308 -12.34 28.66 -10.30
CA SER A 308 -13.50 27.92 -10.78
C SER A 308 -13.63 26.54 -10.11
N TYR A 309 -14.85 26.00 -10.02
CA TYR A 309 -15.12 24.72 -9.34
C TYR A 309 -14.67 24.71 -7.88
N ASN A 310 -15.13 25.70 -7.11
CA ASN A 310 -14.93 25.79 -5.66
C ASN A 310 -16.31 25.93 -4.97
N SER A 311 -16.32 26.24 -3.67
CA SER A 311 -17.54 26.46 -2.88
C SER A 311 -17.67 27.90 -2.36
N ILE A 312 -17.18 28.87 -3.13
CA ILE A 312 -17.17 30.29 -2.74
C ILE A 312 -18.58 30.86 -2.81
N SER A 313 -19.01 31.57 -1.76
CA SER A 313 -20.35 32.17 -1.66
C SER A 313 -20.37 33.71 -1.71
N ASP A 314 -19.21 34.35 -1.56
CA ASP A 314 -19.05 35.81 -1.51
C ASP A 314 -17.76 36.21 -2.24
N LEU A 315 -17.78 37.40 -2.86
CA LEU A 315 -16.65 38.00 -3.59
C LEU A 315 -15.77 38.90 -2.72
N GLY A 316 -16.07 39.03 -1.43
CA GLY A 316 -15.21 39.71 -0.46
C GLY A 316 -13.79 39.14 -0.48
N GLY A 317 -12.79 40.03 -0.32
CA GLY A 317 -11.36 39.68 -0.33
C GLY A 317 -10.63 39.92 -1.67
N LEU A 318 -11.34 40.36 -2.71
CA LEU A 318 -10.75 40.79 -3.99
C LEU A 318 -10.36 42.27 -4.05
N SER A 319 -10.71 43.08 -3.05
CA SER A 319 -10.45 44.53 -3.03
C SER A 319 -8.96 44.90 -3.11
N ALA A 320 -8.08 44.01 -2.66
CA ALA A 320 -6.63 44.18 -2.74
C ALA A 320 -6.07 43.98 -4.17
N CYS A 321 -6.81 43.31 -5.06
CA CYS A 321 -6.33 42.91 -6.38
C CYS A 321 -6.49 44.03 -7.42
N THR A 322 -5.65 45.06 -7.34
CA THR A 322 -5.77 46.27 -8.19
C THR A 322 -5.35 46.08 -9.64
N LYS A 323 -4.54 45.06 -9.96
CA LYS A 323 -4.07 44.74 -11.32
C LYS A 323 -4.75 43.52 -11.95
N LEU A 324 -5.81 43.00 -11.33
CA LEU A 324 -6.50 41.81 -11.81
C LEU A 324 -7.24 42.11 -13.11
N THR A 325 -6.89 41.39 -14.17
CA THR A 325 -7.49 41.56 -15.51
C THR A 325 -8.42 40.40 -15.85
N THR A 326 -8.09 39.20 -15.39
CA THR A 326 -8.82 37.96 -15.71
C THR A 326 -9.20 37.22 -14.44
N LEU A 327 -10.49 36.93 -14.28
CA LEU A 327 -11.03 36.20 -13.13
C LEU A 327 -11.90 35.04 -13.63
N PHE A 328 -11.44 33.81 -13.38
CA PHE A 328 -12.24 32.60 -13.68
C PHE A 328 -12.88 32.08 -12.41
N ILE A 329 -14.18 32.31 -12.24
CA ILE A 329 -14.93 31.93 -11.02
C ILE A 329 -16.14 31.02 -11.28
N SER A 330 -16.22 30.44 -12.47
CA SER A 330 -17.31 29.54 -12.86
C SER A 330 -17.51 28.38 -11.87
N ASN A 331 -18.76 27.93 -11.72
CA ASN A 331 -19.12 26.78 -10.87
C ASN A 331 -18.72 26.96 -9.39
N ASN A 332 -19.14 28.10 -8.81
CA ASN A 332 -19.10 28.42 -7.38
C ASN A 332 -20.53 28.58 -6.83
N LYS A 333 -20.67 28.93 -5.53
CA LYS A 333 -21.96 29.12 -4.84
C LYS A 333 -22.33 30.60 -4.67
N ILE A 334 -21.86 31.45 -5.58
CA ILE A 334 -22.12 32.88 -5.58
C ILE A 334 -23.57 33.08 -6.00
N LYS A 335 -24.33 33.83 -5.20
CA LYS A 335 -25.74 34.14 -5.46
C LYS A 335 -25.90 35.50 -6.08
#